data_AF-A0A3C0C988-F1
#
_entry.id   AF-A0A3C0C988-F1
#
_cell.length_a   1.000
_cell.length_b   1.000
_cell.length_c   1.000
_cell.angle_alpha   90.00
_cell.angle_beta   90.00
_cell.angle_gamma   90.00
#
_symmetry.space_group_name_H-M   'P 1'
#
loop_
_entity.id
_entity.type
_entity.pdbx_description
1 polymer ?
#
loop_
_entity_poly.entity_id
_entity_poly.type
_entity_poly.pdbx_seq_one_letter_code
_entity_poly.pdbx_strand_id
1 'polypeptide(L)' 'AARIDNPNTHGTGCTLSSAIACGLAEGLSVEESVRAAKDYITDALKSGLDLGRGSGPLDHCCRLRKQV' A
#
# COMPACT_ATOMS: atom_id res chain seq x y z
N ALA A 1 -9.85 -5.41 8.43
CA ALA A 1 -9.39 -6.15 7.23
C ALA A 1 -8.64 -7.41 7.66
N ALA A 2 -8.79 -8.52 6.91
CA ALA A 2 -8.04 -9.76 7.17
C ALA A 2 -6.54 -9.58 6.87
N ARG A 3 -5.68 -10.32 7.58
CA ARG A 3 -4.23 -10.33 7.32
C ARG A 3 -3.96 -11.00 5.97
N ILE A 4 -3.14 -10.36 5.15
CA ILE A 4 -2.70 -10.92 3.86
C ILE A 4 -1.48 -11.78 4.09
N ASP A 5 -1.49 -13.00 3.54
CA ASP A 5 -0.34 -13.89 3.55
C ASP A 5 0.60 -13.52 2.39
N ASN A 6 1.50 -12.57 2.66
CA ASN A 6 2.55 -12.14 1.74
C ASN A 6 3.82 -11.82 2.56
N PRO A 7 4.97 -12.48 2.27
CA PRO A 7 6.23 -12.22 2.98
C PRO A 7 6.89 -10.88 2.61
N ASN A 8 6.50 -10.27 1.49
CA ASN A 8 7.06 -9.03 0.95
C ASN A 8 6.37 -7.82 1.60
N THR A 9 6.88 -7.47 2.77
CA THR A 9 6.32 -6.45 3.68
C THR A 9 7.27 -5.28 3.94
N HIS A 10 8.42 -5.24 3.25
CA HIS A 10 9.36 -4.15 3.39
C HIS A 10 8.75 -2.84 2.91
N GLY A 11 8.93 -1.78 3.69
CA GLY A 11 8.38 -0.46 3.38
C GLY A 11 6.88 -0.30 3.66
N THR A 12 6.20 -1.27 4.28
CA THR A 12 4.76 -1.15 4.62
C THR A 12 4.44 0.06 5.49
N GLY A 13 5.22 0.31 6.54
CA GLY A 13 5.03 1.49 7.40
C GLY A 13 5.23 2.81 6.65
N CYS A 14 6.33 2.94 5.91
CA CYS A 14 6.60 4.14 5.11
C CYS A 14 5.51 4.38 4.07
N THR A 15 5.08 3.33 3.36
CA THR A 15 4.02 3.41 2.36
C THR A 15 2.70 3.87 2.96
N LEU A 16 2.32 3.32 4.12
CA LEU A 16 1.11 3.73 4.83
C LEU A 16 1.16 5.21 5.21
N SER A 17 2.26 5.65 5.84
CA SER A 17 2.44 7.04 6.26
C SER A 17 2.45 8.01 5.08
N SER A 18 3.14 7.66 3.99
CA SER A 18 3.15 8.46 2.76
C SER A 18 1.77 8.56 2.13
N ALA A 19 1.02 7.46 2.05
CA ALA A 19 -0.34 7.49 1.51
C ALA A 19 -1.32 8.31 2.37
N ILE A 20 -1.16 8.28 3.70
CA ILE A 20 -1.93 9.16 4.61
C ILE A 20 -1.59 10.62 4.31
N ALA A 21 -0.30 10.96 4.21
CA ALA A 21 0.14 12.32 3.92
C ALA A 21 -0.40 12.83 2.57
N CYS A 22 -0.44 11.97 1.54
CA CYS A 22 -1.05 12.30 0.25
C CYS A 22 -2.55 12.58 0.39
N GLY A 23 -3.31 11.74 1.10
CA GLY A 23 -4.74 11.97 1.32
C GLY A 23 -5.03 13.29 2.04
N LEU A 24 -4.22 13.62 3.05
CA LEU A 24 -4.31 14.91 3.74
C LEU A 24 -4.00 16.08 2.81
N ALA A 25 -2.98 15.94 1.94
CA ALA A 25 -2.62 16.97 0.96
C ALA A 25 -3.72 17.16 -0.11
N GLU A 26 -4.51 16.13 -0.40
CA GLU A 26 -5.69 16.19 -1.27
C GLU A 26 -6.93 16.78 -0.57
N GLY A 27 -6.83 17.14 0.71
CA GLY A 27 -7.91 17.75 1.49
C GLY A 27 -8.88 16.76 2.12
N LEU A 28 -8.57 15.46 2.13
CA LEU A 28 -9.36 14.47 2.85
C LEU A 28 -9.26 14.68 4.37
N SER A 29 -10.28 14.26 5.11
CA SER A 29 -10.17 14.17 6.57
C SER A 29 -9.10 13.14 6.98
N VAL A 30 -8.67 13.21 8.24
CA VAL A 30 -7.73 12.21 8.79
C VAL A 30 -8.28 10.79 8.65
N GLU A 31 -9.56 10.59 8.95
CA GLU A 31 -10.19 9.28 8.87
C GLU A 31 -10.23 8.75 7.43
N GLU A 32 -10.64 9.59 6.48
CA GLU A 32 -10.65 9.24 5.05
C GLU A 32 -9.25 8.95 4.52
N SER A 33 -8.26 9.75 4.90
CA SER A 33 -6.85 9.56 4.53
C SER A 33 -6.31 8.22 5.02
N VAL A 34 -6.58 7.88 6.28
CA VAL A 34 -6.17 6.60 6.87
C VAL A 34 -6.88 5.43 6.20
N ARG A 35 -8.17 5.55 5.92
CA ARG A 35 -8.94 4.52 5.21
C ARG A 35 -8.39 4.29 3.80
N ALA A 36 -8.22 5.36 3.02
CA ALA A 36 -7.68 5.29 1.66
C ALA A 36 -6.26 4.71 1.62
N ALA A 37 -5.39 5.12 2.56
CA ALA A 37 -4.05 4.58 2.69
C ALA A 37 -4.05 3.09 3.06
N LYS A 38 -4.97 2.67 3.92
CA LYS A 38 -5.12 1.26 4.30
C LYS A 38 -5.60 0.40 3.13
N ASP A 39 -6.49 0.92 2.29
CA ASP A 39 -6.92 0.24 1.08
C ASP A 39 -5.78 0.14 0.05
N TYR A 40 -5.01 1.22 -0.11
CA TYR A 40 -3.86 1.25 -1.03
C TYR A 40 -2.79 0.20 -0.67
N ILE A 41 -2.38 0.16 0.59
CA ILE A 41 -1.37 -0.83 1.02
C ILE A 41 -1.91 -2.26 0.96
N THR A 42 -3.22 -2.45 1.16
CA THR A 42 -3.87 -3.76 1.02
C THR A 42 -3.83 -4.23 -0.43
N ASP A 43 -4.06 -3.34 -1.40
CA ASP A 43 -3.92 -3.65 -2.82
C ASP A 43 -2.48 -3.98 -3.21
N ALA A 44 -1.52 -3.20 -2.69
CA ALA A 44 -0.10 -3.41 -2.92
C ALA A 44 0.36 -4.77 -2.39
N LEU A 45 -0.06 -5.15 -1.18
CA LEU A 45 0.22 -6.48 -0.61
C LEU A 45 -0.43 -7.60 -1.40
N LYS A 46 -1.66 -7.42 -1.91
CA LYS A 46 -2.34 -8.43 -2.75
C LYS A 46 -1.66 -8.63 -4.11
N SER A 47 -0.91 -7.65 -4.60
CA SER A 47 -0.23 -7.75 -5.91
C SER A 47 0.89 -8.79 -5.94
N GLY A 48 1.44 -9.17 -4.77
CA GLY A 48 2.43 -10.23 -4.65
C GLY A 48 3.74 -9.96 -5.40
N LEU A 49 4.15 -8.69 -5.57
CA LEU A 49 5.43 -8.39 -6.21
C LEU A 49 6.56 -9.07 -5.45
N ASP A 50 7.33 -9.89 -6.17
CA ASP A 50 8.43 -10.67 -5.63
C ASP A 50 9.74 -10.31 -6.33
N LEU A 51 10.60 -9.59 -5.63
CA LEU A 51 11.84 -9.05 -6.16
C LEU A 51 12.95 -9.16 -5.11
N GLY A 52 14.12 -9.60 -5.54
CA GLY A 52 15.32 -9.68 -4.70
C GLY A 52 15.34 -10.92 -3.80
N ARG A 53 15.91 -10.77 -2.59
CA ARG A 53 16.02 -11.83 -1.58
C ARG A 53 15.55 -11.29 -0.23
N GLY A 54 14.78 -12.09 0.52
CA GLY A 54 14.22 -11.71 1.82
C GLY A 54 12.82 -11.10 1.71
N SER A 55 12.45 -10.23 2.65
CA SER A 55 11.18 -9.48 2.57
C SER A 55 11.27 -8.44 1.46
N GLY A 56 10.69 -8.75 0.31
CA GLY A 56 10.66 -7.89 -0.87
C GLY A 56 9.82 -6.62 -0.69
N PRO A 57 9.92 -5.69 -1.65
CA PRO A 57 9.20 -4.43 -1.64
C PRO A 57 7.70 -4.60 -1.97
N LEU A 58 6.93 -3.56 -1.68
CA LEU A 58 5.55 -3.44 -2.13
C LEU A 58 5.47 -2.99 -3.59
N ASP A 59 4.41 -3.40 -4.28
CA ASP A 59 4.07 -2.84 -5.59
C ASP A 59 3.27 -1.54 -5.46
N HIS A 60 3.98 -0.42 -5.61
CA HIS A 60 3.36 0.89 -5.60
C HIS A 60 2.44 1.14 -6.80
N CYS A 61 2.68 0.46 -7.93
CA CYS A 61 1.95 0.64 -9.17
C CYS A 61 0.80 -0.37 -9.34
N CYS A 62 0.44 -1.12 -8.31
CA CYS A 62 -0.56 -2.20 -8.37
C CYS A 62 -1.91 -1.77 -8.96
N ARG A 63 -2.34 -0.54 -8.67
CA ARG A 63 -3.60 0.01 -9.17
C ARG A 63 -3.53 0.40 -10.65
N LEU A 64 -2.37 0.84 -11.14
CA LEU A 64 -2.15 1.13 -12.56
C LEU A 64 -2.08 -0.16 -13.38
N ARG A 65 -1.43 -1.20 -12.85
CA ARG A 65 -1.32 -2.50 -13.54
C ARG A 65 -2.64 -3.26 -13.65
N LYS A 66 -3.61 -2.99 -12.75
CA LYS A 66 -4.95 -3.59 -12.76
C LYS A 66 -5.94 -2.90 -13.71
N GLN A 67 -5.56 -1.79 -14.33
CA GLN A 67 -6.43 -0.98 -15.21
C GLN A 67 -6.20 -1.25 -16.71
N VAL A 68 -5.43 -2.29 -17.04
CA VAL A 68 -5.16 -2.79 -18.40
C VAL A 68 -5.77 -4.17 -18.55
#